data_AF-A0A293MNE2-F1
#
_entry.id   AF-A0A293MNE2-F1
#
_cell.length_a   1.000
_cell.length_b   1.000
_cell.length_c   1.000
_cell.angle_alpha   90.00
_cell.angle_beta   90.00
_cell.angle_gamma   90.00
#
_symmetry.space_group_name_H-M   'P 1'
#
loop_
_entity.id
_entity.type
_entity.pdbx_description
1 polymer ?
#
loop_
_entity_poly.entity_id
_entity_poly.type
_entity_poly.pdbx_seq_one_letter_code
_entity_poly.pdbx_strand_id
1 'polypeptide(L)'
;MDTSKQKICHILQFIFDKGENASQAAQNRNSVYGSDTVTVNQAQLWFRRFYSGNFDVKDAPRSGRSIVENVDKIMQMSESDRHISTVSIAQELKTLHKKTVWNHFEKAGYKKAGCVGVTRVNAINSTPF
;
A
#
# COMPACT_ATOMS: atom_id res chain seq x y z
N MET A 1 13.86 23.08 -0.94
CA MET A 1 14.86 22.12 -0.44
C MET A 1 14.11 20.98 0.24
N ASP A 2 14.15 19.78 -0.32
CA ASP A 2 13.56 18.60 0.33
C ASP A 2 14.43 18.19 1.53
N THR A 3 14.08 18.69 2.71
CA THR A 3 14.60 18.12 3.95
C THR A 3 14.00 16.73 4.06
N SER A 4 14.79 15.70 3.73
CA SER A 4 14.38 14.30 3.81
C SER A 4 13.66 14.02 5.13
N LYS A 5 12.44 13.49 5.08
CA LYS A 5 11.57 13.15 6.23
C LYS A 5 12.34 12.52 7.41
N GLN A 6 13.39 11.76 7.11
CA GLN A 6 14.25 11.14 8.12
C GLN A 6 15.02 12.15 8.97
N LYS A 7 15.66 13.14 8.36
CA LYS A 7 16.38 14.22 9.08
C LYS A 7 15.44 14.94 10.05
N ILE A 8 14.22 15.22 9.60
CA ILE A 8 13.18 15.86 10.40
C ILE A 8 12.85 15.02 11.64
N CYS A 9 12.65 13.71 11.44
CA CYS A 9 12.34 12.81 12.54
C CYS A 9 13.46 12.74 13.58
N HIS A 10 14.73 12.66 13.16
CA HIS A 10 15.87 12.62 14.07
C HIS A 10 16.03 13.90 14.89
N ILE A 11 15.76 15.07 14.28
CA ILE A 11 15.76 16.34 15.02
C ILE A 11 14.65 16.35 16.07
N LEU A 12 13.45 15.92 15.72
CA LEU A 12 12.34 15.83 16.67
C LEU A 12 12.65 14.84 17.80
N GLN A 13 13.31 13.73 17.51
CA GLN A 13 13.74 12.75 18.49
C GLN A 13 14.78 13.33 19.45
N PHE A 14 15.80 14.02 18.94
CA PHE A 14 16.80 14.69 19.77
C PHE A 14 16.17 15.71 20.74
N ILE A 15 15.17 16.45 20.29
CA ILE A 15 14.46 17.42 21.13
C ILE A 15 13.58 16.72 22.16
N PHE A 16 12.96 15.58 21.80
CA PHE A 16 12.23 14.74 22.74
C PHE A 16 13.14 14.18 23.84
N ASP A 17 14.33 13.70 23.50
CA ASP A 17 15.30 13.14 24.45
C ASP A 17 15.83 14.21 25.44
N LYS A 18 15.78 15.50 25.06
CA LYS A 18 16.06 16.63 25.95
C LYS A 18 14.94 16.96 26.93
N GLY A 19 13.75 16.35 26.79
CA GLY A 19 12.58 16.65 27.61
C GLY A 19 11.82 17.92 27.21
N GLU A 20 12.07 18.46 26.01
CA GLU A 20 11.32 19.60 25.49
C GLU A 20 9.96 19.16 24.91
N ASN A 21 9.02 20.09 24.76
CA ASN A 21 7.69 19.79 24.20
C ASN A 21 7.65 19.92 22.66
N ALA A 22 6.62 19.32 22.03
CA ALA A 22 6.47 19.29 20.57
C ALA A 22 6.34 20.69 19.93
N SER A 23 5.78 21.67 20.64
CA SER A 23 5.67 23.05 20.14
C SER A 23 7.05 23.71 20.06
N GLN A 24 7.89 23.52 21.08
CA GLN A 24 9.27 23.96 21.09
C GLN A 24 10.08 23.26 19.99
N ALA A 25 9.83 21.96 19.77
CA ALA A 25 10.48 21.20 18.71
C ALA A 25 10.17 21.73 17.31
N ALA A 26 8.90 22.10 17.06
CA ALA A 26 8.49 22.70 15.80
C ALA A 26 9.13 24.09 15.59
N GLN A 27 9.18 24.92 16.63
CA GLN A 27 9.81 26.25 16.58
C GLN A 27 11.32 26.17 16.33
N ASN A 28 12.03 25.36 17.13
CA ASN A 28 13.48 25.17 17.01
C ASN A 28 13.84 24.67 15.62
N ARG A 29 13.07 23.74 15.07
CA ARG A 29 13.30 23.24 13.72
C ARG A 29 13.03 24.29 12.65
N ASN A 30 11.90 24.99 12.72
CA ASN A 30 11.55 26.01 11.73
C ASN A 30 12.54 27.20 11.75
N SER A 31 13.19 27.47 12.89
CA SER A 31 14.30 28.44 12.98
C SER A 31 15.54 28.03 12.18
N VAL A 32 15.81 26.72 12.01
CA VAL A 32 17.02 26.22 11.34
C VAL A 32 16.80 26.00 9.85
N TYR A 33 15.63 25.50 9.45
CA TYR A 33 15.36 25.07 8.08
C TYR A 33 14.41 25.98 7.29
N GLY A 34 13.86 27.01 7.93
CA GLY A 34 12.88 27.93 7.34
C GLY A 34 11.47 27.76 7.91
N SER A 35 10.67 28.82 7.82
CA SER A 35 9.26 28.82 8.25
C SER A 35 8.47 27.71 7.56
N ASP A 36 7.59 27.04 8.32
CA ASP A 36 6.68 25.98 7.87
C ASP A 36 7.31 24.66 7.41
N THR A 37 8.56 24.40 7.76
CA THR A 37 9.17 23.13 7.38
C THR A 37 8.47 21.94 8.12
N VAL A 38 7.90 22.15 9.33
CA VAL A 38 7.11 21.17 10.16
C VAL A 38 6.04 21.94 10.91
N THR A 39 4.82 21.40 10.89
CA THR A 39 3.72 21.91 11.71
C THR A 39 3.75 21.31 13.11
N VAL A 40 3.18 22.02 14.09
CA VAL A 40 3.05 21.52 15.47
C VAL A 40 2.33 20.17 15.51
N ASN A 41 1.31 19.97 14.67
CA ASN A 41 0.59 18.70 14.58
C ASN A 41 1.48 17.53 14.13
N GLN A 42 2.37 17.77 13.16
CA GLN A 42 3.34 16.77 12.73
C GLN A 42 4.33 16.43 13.85
N ALA A 43 4.83 17.44 14.58
CA ALA A 43 5.70 17.21 15.73
C ALA A 43 5.00 16.40 16.84
N GLN A 44 3.74 16.73 17.15
CA GLN A 44 2.94 15.99 18.13
C GLN A 44 2.71 14.53 17.71
N LEU A 45 2.47 14.25 16.43
CA LEU A 45 2.30 12.89 15.94
C LEU A 45 3.57 12.05 16.15
N TRP A 46 4.74 12.64 15.89
CA TRP A 46 6.03 11.99 16.16
C TRP A 46 6.25 11.77 17.65
N PHE A 47 5.96 12.78 18.48
CA PHE A 47 6.10 12.66 19.93
C PHE A 47 5.23 11.54 20.50
N ARG A 48 3.99 11.37 20.02
CA ARG A 48 3.14 10.21 20.41
C ARG A 48 3.81 8.86 20.10
N ARG A 49 4.53 8.75 18.98
CA ARG A 49 5.28 7.53 18.63
C ARG A 49 6.50 7.34 19.54
N PHE A 50 7.20 8.42 19.90
CA PHE A 50 8.34 8.36 20.81
C PHE A 50 7.92 7.95 22.22
N TYR A 51 6.78 8.45 22.71
CA TYR A 51 6.19 8.00 23.98
C TYR A 51 5.82 6.51 23.99
N SER A 52 5.49 5.92 22.82
CA SER A 52 5.26 4.48 22.71
C SER A 52 6.55 3.67 22.49
N GLY A 53 7.72 4.28 22.60
CA GLY A 53 9.03 3.65 22.34
C GLY A 53 9.28 3.29 20.88
N ASN A 54 8.48 3.83 19.94
CA ASN A 54 8.63 3.59 18.51
C ASN A 54 9.43 4.72 17.86
N PHE A 55 10.69 4.45 17.58
CA PHE A 55 11.63 5.37 16.93
C PHE A 55 11.86 5.05 15.45
N ASP A 56 11.09 4.13 14.86
CA ASP A 56 11.23 3.82 13.45
C ASP A 56 10.71 4.99 12.60
N VAL A 57 11.64 5.54 11.83
CA VAL A 57 11.42 6.64 10.90
C VAL A 57 10.68 6.17 9.65
N LYS A 58 10.80 4.88 9.31
CA LYS A 58 10.11 4.29 8.17
C LYS A 58 8.61 4.20 8.49
N ASP A 59 7.82 4.43 7.46
CA ASP A 59 6.40 4.14 7.55
C ASP A 59 6.24 2.63 7.60
N ALA A 60 5.45 2.14 8.57
CA ALA A 60 5.02 0.76 8.56
C ALA A 60 4.35 0.45 7.20
N PRO A 61 4.42 -0.81 6.72
CA PRO A 61 3.63 -1.22 5.57
C PRO A 61 2.19 -0.77 5.79
N ARG A 62 1.66 0.03 4.86
CA ARG A 62 0.29 0.51 4.99
C ARG A 62 -0.62 -0.71 5.10
N SER A 63 -1.46 -0.74 6.13
CA SER A 63 -2.55 -1.71 6.24
C SER A 63 -3.56 -1.44 5.13
N GLY A 64 -3.25 -1.93 3.93
CA GLY A 64 -4.16 -1.96 2.79
C GLY A 64 -4.89 -3.30 2.73
N ARG A 65 -5.85 -3.41 1.80
CA ARG A 65 -6.45 -4.71 1.46
C ARG A 65 -5.32 -5.66 0.99
N SER A 66 -5.25 -6.89 1.52
CA SER A 66 -4.23 -7.87 1.13
C SER A 66 -4.38 -8.20 -0.37
N ILE A 67 -3.56 -7.59 -1.21
CA ILE A 67 -3.62 -7.81 -2.66
C ILE A 67 -3.13 -9.22 -2.99
N VAL A 68 -2.12 -9.71 -2.27
CA VAL A 68 -1.48 -11.02 -2.52
C VAL A 68 -2.45 -12.17 -2.28
N GLU A 69 -3.08 -12.24 -1.09
CA GLU A 69 -4.04 -13.29 -0.75
C GLU A 69 -5.25 -13.33 -1.71
N ASN A 70 -5.64 -12.17 -2.24
CA ASN A 70 -6.72 -12.08 -3.21
C ASN A 70 -6.32 -12.62 -4.59
N VAL A 71 -5.07 -12.41 -5.01
CA VAL A 71 -4.56 -12.95 -6.29
C VAL A 71 -4.53 -14.47 -6.25
N ASP A 72 -4.00 -15.07 -5.18
CA ASP A 72 -3.87 -16.52 -5.06
C ASP A 72 -5.25 -17.21 -5.12
N LYS A 73 -6.25 -16.65 -4.42
CA LYS A 73 -7.63 -17.15 -4.45
C LYS A 73 -8.29 -17.00 -5.81
N ILE A 74 -8.07 -15.87 -6.52
CA ILE A 74 -8.58 -15.68 -7.88
C ILE A 74 -7.99 -16.75 -8.82
N MET A 75 -6.68 -17.00 -8.74
CA MET A 75 -6.01 -18.00 -9.58
C MET A 75 -6.52 -19.39 -9.28
N GLN A 76 -6.60 -19.78 -8.00
CA GLN A 76 -7.09 -21.09 -7.56
C GLN A 76 -8.52 -21.38 -8.08
N MET A 77 -9.43 -20.40 -7.99
CA MET A 77 -10.80 -20.55 -8.52
C MET A 77 -10.81 -20.71 -10.04
N SER A 78 -9.98 -19.96 -10.76
CA SER A 78 -9.88 -20.04 -12.23
C SER A 78 -9.24 -21.33 -12.74
N GLU A 79 -8.34 -21.93 -11.95
CA GLU A 79 -7.70 -23.21 -12.28
C GLU A 79 -8.63 -24.39 -11.97
N SER A 80 -9.49 -24.24 -10.96
CA SER A 80 -10.49 -25.26 -10.60
C SER A 80 -11.66 -25.31 -11.57
N ASP A 81 -12.14 -24.14 -12.04
CA ASP A 81 -13.22 -24.05 -13.02
C ASP A 81 -12.83 -23.11 -14.18
N ARG A 82 -12.63 -23.70 -15.37
CA ARG A 82 -12.28 -22.98 -16.61
C ARG A 82 -13.37 -22.02 -17.09
N HIS A 83 -14.63 -22.24 -16.69
CA HIS A 83 -15.77 -21.45 -17.12
C HIS A 83 -16.25 -20.43 -16.09
N ILE A 84 -15.54 -20.29 -14.96
CA ILE A 84 -15.91 -19.35 -13.92
C ILE A 84 -15.85 -17.91 -14.44
N SER A 85 -16.94 -17.17 -14.21
CA SER A 85 -17.00 -15.76 -14.62
C SER A 85 -16.31 -14.85 -13.61
N THR A 86 -15.78 -13.73 -14.08
CA THR A 86 -15.23 -12.66 -13.22
C THR A 86 -16.25 -12.14 -12.20
N VAL A 87 -17.55 -12.21 -12.53
CA VAL A 87 -18.65 -11.83 -11.65
C VAL A 87 -18.82 -12.82 -10.50
N SER A 88 -18.79 -14.12 -10.81
CA SER A 88 -18.90 -15.18 -9.81
C SER A 88 -17.73 -15.16 -8.83
N ILE A 89 -16.49 -14.98 -9.32
CA ILE A 89 -15.31 -14.82 -8.44
C ILE A 89 -15.43 -13.60 -7.54
N ALA A 90 -15.90 -12.47 -8.08
CA ALA A 90 -16.08 -11.25 -7.30
C ALA A 90 -17.14 -11.42 -6.19
N GLN A 91 -18.22 -12.15 -6.48
CA GLN A 91 -19.25 -12.50 -5.50
C GLN A 91 -18.71 -13.45 -4.42
N GLU A 92 -17.96 -14.48 -4.81
CA GLU A 92 -17.39 -15.47 -3.90
C GLU A 92 -16.37 -14.84 -2.94
N LEU A 93 -15.53 -13.95 -3.46
CA LEU A 93 -14.52 -13.24 -2.66
C LEU A 93 -15.09 -12.08 -1.84
N LYS A 94 -16.39 -11.76 -2.00
CA LYS A 94 -17.24 -10.76 -1.28
C LYS A 94 -16.68 -9.34 -1.11
N THR A 95 -15.44 -9.11 -1.51
CA THR A 95 -14.64 -7.92 -1.21
C THR A 95 -14.11 -7.28 -2.48
N LEU A 96 -14.07 -8.00 -3.60
CA LEU A 96 -13.46 -7.53 -4.84
C LEU A 96 -14.50 -7.04 -5.83
N HIS A 97 -14.19 -5.93 -6.48
CA HIS A 97 -14.99 -5.47 -7.62
C HIS A 97 -14.58 -6.26 -8.87
N LYS A 98 -15.53 -6.52 -9.79
CA LYS A 98 -15.28 -7.24 -11.05
C LYS A 98 -14.06 -6.72 -11.83
N LYS A 99 -13.86 -5.39 -11.83
CA LYS A 99 -12.73 -4.75 -12.51
C LYS A 99 -11.39 -5.11 -11.85
N THR A 100 -11.36 -5.26 -10.52
CA THR A 100 -10.16 -5.66 -9.78
C THR A 100 -9.77 -7.08 -10.14
N VAL A 101 -10.74 -8.01 -10.18
CA VAL A 101 -10.51 -9.40 -10.61
C VAL A 101 -10.01 -9.45 -12.05
N TRP A 102 -10.61 -8.67 -12.96
CA TRP A 102 -10.14 -8.57 -14.35
C TRP A 102 -8.69 -8.06 -14.45
N ASN A 103 -8.34 -6.99 -13.74
CA ASN A 103 -6.97 -6.48 -13.72
C ASN A 103 -5.95 -7.52 -13.22
N HIS A 104 -6.35 -8.39 -12.29
CA HIS A 104 -5.51 -9.49 -11.83
C HIS A 104 -5.34 -10.58 -12.89
N PHE A 105 -6.40 -10.91 -13.63
CA PHE A 105 -6.33 -11.82 -14.78
C PHE A 105 -5.41 -11.28 -15.88
N GLU A 106 -5.55 -10.01 -16.26
CA GLU A 106 -4.67 -9.38 -17.26
C GLU A 106 -3.20 -9.42 -16.84
N LYS A 107 -2.91 -9.08 -15.57
CA LYS A 107 -1.54 -9.15 -15.01
C LYS A 107 -0.96 -10.56 -15.02
N ALA A 108 -1.80 -11.59 -14.93
CA ALA A 108 -1.39 -13.00 -14.96
C ALA A 108 -1.38 -13.60 -16.39
N GLY A 109 -1.63 -12.80 -17.42
CA GLY A 109 -1.58 -13.24 -18.82
C GLY A 109 -2.84 -13.91 -19.34
N TYR A 110 -3.98 -13.74 -18.65
CA TYR A 110 -5.27 -14.23 -19.12
C TYR A 110 -5.88 -13.26 -20.14
N LYS A 111 -6.52 -13.83 -21.17
CA LYS A 111 -7.29 -13.07 -22.18
C LYS A 111 -8.76 -13.48 -22.15
N LYS A 112 -9.63 -12.57 -22.59
CA LYS A 112 -11.06 -12.83 -22.73
C LYS A 112 -11.26 -13.82 -23.87
N ALA A 113 -11.93 -14.93 -23.61
CA ALA A 113 -12.30 -15.92 -24.62
C ALA A 113 -13.84 -15.98 -24.70
N GLY A 114 -14.40 -15.28 -25.69
CA GLY A 114 -15.85 -15.22 -25.92
C GLY A 114 -16.66 -14.47 -24.85
N CYS A 115 -17.98 -14.67 -24.84
CA CYS A 115 -18.92 -13.89 -24.03
C CYS A 115 -18.85 -14.19 -22.51
N VAL A 116 -18.26 -15.31 -22.09
CA VAL A 116 -18.36 -15.79 -20.69
C VAL A 116 -17.02 -16.29 -20.11
N GLY A 117 -16.03 -16.68 -20.92
CA GLY A 117 -14.81 -17.36 -20.46
C GLY A 117 -13.54 -16.50 -20.41
N VAL A 118 -12.60 -16.91 -19.56
CA VAL A 118 -11.24 -16.37 -19.48
C VAL A 118 -10.25 -17.51 -19.74
N THR A 119 -9.26 -17.30 -20.60
CA THR A 119 -8.27 -18.35 -20.93
C THR A 119 -6.85 -17.82 -20.73
N ARG A 120 -6.03 -18.59 -20.02
CA ARG A 120 -4.61 -18.29 -19.80
C ARG A 120 -3.85 -18.49 -21.11
N VAL A 121 -3.20 -17.44 -21.60
CA VAL A 121 -2.41 -17.55 -22.83
C VAL A 121 -1.04 -18.07 -22.47
N ASN A 122 -0.85 -19.39 -22.58
CA ASN A 122 0.48 -19.97 -22.60
C ASN A 122 1.08 -19.75 -23.99
N ALA A 123 2.32 -19.26 -24.05
CA ALA A 123 3.05 -18.95 -25.28
C ALA A 123 3.40 -20.18 -26.16
N ILE A 124 2.65 -21.29 -26.06
CA ILE A 124 3.02 -22.57 -26.69
C ILE A 124 1.94 -23.13 -27.63
N ASN A 125 0.67 -22.70 -27.55
CA ASN A 125 -0.35 -23.26 -28.45
C ASN A 125 -0.91 -22.22 -29.41
N SER A 126 -0.11 -21.87 -30.41
CA SER A 126 -0.58 -21.34 -31.68
C SER A 126 -0.87 -22.52 -32.61
N THR A 127 -2.09 -23.05 -32.59
CA THR A 127 -2.60 -23.88 -33.69
C THR A 127 -4.09 -23.64 -33.90
N PRO A 128 -4.54 -23.38 -35.14
CA PRO A 128 -5.92 -23.05 -35.47
C PRO A 128 -6.74 -24.32 -35.75
N PHE A 129 -8.01 -24.30 -35.38
CA PHE A 129 -9.15 -24.69 -36.22
C PHE A 129 -10.41 -24.05 -35.66
#